data_AF-B5CW92-F1
#
_entry.id   AF-B5CW92-F1
#
_cell.length_a   1.000
_cell.length_b   1.000
_cell.length_c   1.000
_cell.angle_alpha   90.00
_cell.angle_beta   90.00
_cell.angle_gamma   90.00
#
_symmetry.space_group_name_H-M   'P 1'
#
loop_
_entity.id
_entity.type
_entity.pdbx_description
1 polymer ?
#
loop_
_entity_poly.entity_id
_entity_poly.type
_entity_poly.pdbx_seq_one_letter_code
_entity_poly.pdbx_strand_id
1 'polypeptide(L)'
;MTHAICLQAQEQFKILFLNESPIEIGGKYCQENDIFNSKDKIVWKNDKQVMKVLNLTNQRQSILAARGFKNGKHRTISSYLTQNKRLSTRDSEALLLPQLKDYLSNTFYLIDSICVKTLVPMDYNHFFYADYHYKGEVIHKRLPITSNGFLIDFSLYIIDGDSIPPFETNVDIFYYDKLKEEVIPITNKMHIVPIE
;
A
#
# COMPACT_ATOMS: atom_id res chain seq x y z
N MET A 1 12.40 -22.19 42.34
CA MET A 1 12.42 -21.06 41.38
C MET A 1 11.60 -21.44 40.16
N THR A 2 10.30 -21.18 40.20
CA THR A 2 9.36 -21.40 39.10
C THR A 2 9.61 -20.35 38.02
N HIS A 3 10.18 -20.77 36.90
CA HIS A 3 10.30 -19.92 35.71
C HIS A 3 8.90 -19.73 35.13
N ALA A 4 8.32 -18.54 35.32
CA ALA A 4 7.13 -18.14 34.60
C ALA A 4 7.53 -17.99 33.12
N ILE A 5 7.20 -19.00 32.31
CA ILE A 5 7.23 -18.89 30.86
C ILE A 5 6.12 -17.89 30.52
N CYS A 6 6.50 -16.64 30.28
CA CYS A 6 5.59 -15.66 29.71
C CYS A 6 5.24 -16.16 28.30
N LEU A 7 4.07 -16.81 28.16
CA LEU A 7 3.50 -17.11 26.85
C LEU A 7 3.18 -15.75 26.21
N GLN A 8 4.09 -15.24 25.39
CA GLN A 8 3.74 -14.13 24.51
C GLN A 8 2.65 -14.63 23.58
N ALA A 9 1.45 -14.06 23.72
CA ALA A 9 0.34 -14.34 22.82
C ALA A 9 0.82 -14.10 21.39
N GLN A 10 0.76 -15.14 20.56
CA GLN A 10 1.20 -15.08 19.19
C GLN A 10 0.28 -14.13 18.43
N GLU A 11 0.85 -13.10 17.76
CA GLU A 11 0.03 -12.17 16.98
C GLU A 11 -0.78 -12.94 15.93
N GLN A 12 -2.07 -12.60 15.83
CA GLN A 12 -3.01 -13.22 14.90
C GLN A 12 -3.48 -12.23 13.85
N PHE A 13 -3.79 -12.75 12.67
CA PHE A 13 -4.22 -11.97 11.53
C PHE A 13 -5.47 -12.57 10.91
N LYS A 14 -6.46 -11.73 10.60
CA LYS A 14 -7.65 -12.08 9.83
C LYS A 14 -7.46 -11.70 8.37
N ILE A 15 -7.78 -12.57 7.43
CA ILE A 15 -7.77 -12.27 5.99
C ILE A 15 -8.97 -11.38 5.67
N LEU A 16 -8.72 -10.19 5.12
CA LEU A 16 -9.74 -9.25 4.68
C LEU A 16 -9.98 -9.32 3.17
N PHE A 17 -8.95 -9.64 2.39
CA PHE A 17 -9.02 -9.79 0.95
C PHE A 17 -7.91 -10.73 0.48
N LEU A 18 -8.20 -11.55 -0.53
CA LEU A 18 -7.25 -12.43 -1.18
C LEU A 18 -7.57 -12.54 -2.67
N ASN A 19 -6.68 -12.05 -3.52
CA ASN A 19 -6.94 -12.06 -4.98
C ASN A 19 -6.99 -13.47 -5.58
N GLU A 20 -6.28 -14.44 -4.99
CA GLU A 20 -6.31 -15.83 -5.44
C GLU A 20 -6.62 -16.81 -4.30
N SER A 21 -7.90 -16.92 -3.95
CA SER A 21 -8.40 -17.85 -2.92
C SER A 21 -8.48 -19.31 -3.42
N PRO A 22 -8.29 -20.33 -2.56
CA PRO A 22 -7.76 -20.27 -1.19
C PRO A 22 -6.22 -20.27 -1.17
N ILE A 23 -5.58 -19.91 -0.05
CA ILE A 23 -4.12 -19.93 0.13
C ILE A 23 -3.71 -20.90 1.24
N GLU A 24 -2.60 -21.62 1.09
CA GLU A 24 -2.10 -22.50 2.15
C GLU A 24 -1.27 -21.71 3.18
N ILE A 25 -1.71 -21.71 4.44
CA ILE A 25 -1.06 -21.07 5.57
C ILE A 25 -1.01 -22.05 6.74
N GLY A 26 0.20 -22.32 7.26
CA GLY A 26 0.38 -23.23 8.39
C GLY A 26 -0.12 -24.66 8.12
N GLY A 27 -0.10 -25.09 6.85
CA GLY A 27 -0.60 -26.41 6.42
C GLY A 27 -2.14 -26.51 6.29
N LYS A 28 -2.86 -25.38 6.36
CA LYS A 28 -4.32 -25.30 6.14
C LYS A 28 -4.63 -24.41 4.94
N TYR A 29 -5.68 -24.74 4.19
CA TYR A 29 -6.21 -23.84 3.16
C TYR A 29 -7.09 -22.78 3.83
N CYS A 30 -6.69 -21.52 3.71
CA CYS A 30 -7.37 -20.36 4.26
C CYS A 30 -7.98 -19.51 3.13
N GLN A 31 -9.07 -18.82 3.44
CA GLN A 31 -9.78 -17.88 2.58
C GLN A 31 -10.16 -16.61 3.34
N GLU A 32 -10.89 -15.70 2.70
CA GLU A 32 -11.38 -14.48 3.35
C GLU A 32 -12.14 -14.77 4.63
N ASN A 33 -11.91 -13.93 5.64
CA ASN A 33 -12.36 -14.05 7.02
C ASN A 33 -11.67 -15.11 7.89
N ASP A 34 -10.85 -16.00 7.34
CA ASP A 34 -10.07 -16.93 8.16
C ASP A 34 -8.98 -16.20 8.96
N ILE A 35 -8.57 -16.82 10.06
CA ILE A 35 -7.55 -16.31 10.99
C ILE A 35 -6.36 -17.27 11.00
N PHE A 36 -5.16 -16.72 10.94
CA PHE A 36 -3.91 -17.48 11.07
C PHE A 36 -2.91 -16.74 11.98
N ASN A 37 -1.85 -17.41 12.39
CA ASN A 37 -0.85 -16.85 13.30
C ASN A 37 0.34 -16.24 12.56
N SER A 38 0.95 -15.22 13.16
CA SER A 38 2.14 -14.49 12.65
C SER A 38 3.35 -15.34 12.24
N LYS A 39 3.52 -16.52 12.85
CA LYS A 39 4.64 -17.43 12.57
C LYS A 39 4.28 -18.54 11.58
N ASP A 40 3.01 -18.63 11.18
CA ASP A 40 2.58 -19.64 10.21
C ASP A 40 3.24 -19.35 8.86
N LYS A 41 3.75 -20.41 8.22
CA LYS A 41 4.36 -20.30 6.90
C LYS A 41 3.26 -20.10 5.87
N ILE A 42 3.42 -19.09 5.02
CA ILE A 42 2.56 -18.87 3.85
C ILE A 42 3.18 -19.57 2.64
N VAL A 43 2.38 -20.33 1.90
CA VAL A 43 2.75 -20.90 0.61
C VAL A 43 2.04 -20.11 -0.49
N TRP A 44 2.79 -19.22 -1.13
CA TRP A 44 2.31 -18.39 -2.23
C TRP A 44 2.18 -19.21 -3.52
N LYS A 45 1.04 -19.09 -4.22
CA LYS A 45 0.77 -19.74 -5.50
C LYS A 45 1.64 -19.20 -6.63
N ASN A 46 1.82 -17.88 -6.68
CA ASN A 46 2.63 -17.19 -7.67
C ASN A 46 3.11 -15.83 -7.14
N ASP A 47 3.85 -15.06 -7.95
CA ASP A 47 4.43 -13.77 -7.54
C ASP A 47 3.43 -12.60 -7.51
N LYS A 48 2.28 -12.74 -8.17
CA LYS A 48 1.21 -11.72 -8.22
C LYS A 48 0.20 -11.88 -7.08
N GLN A 49 0.30 -12.95 -6.28
CA GLN A 49 -0.63 -13.17 -5.19
C GLN A 49 -0.42 -12.14 -4.06
N VAL A 50 -1.52 -11.53 -3.63
CA VAL A 50 -1.57 -10.48 -2.61
C VAL A 50 -2.70 -10.76 -1.63
N MET A 51 -2.46 -10.47 -0.36
CA MET A 51 -3.42 -10.66 0.72
C MET A 51 -3.47 -9.41 1.61
N LYS A 52 -4.67 -8.89 1.84
CA LYS A 52 -4.93 -7.84 2.85
C LYS A 52 -5.30 -8.52 4.15
N VAL A 53 -4.62 -8.15 5.23
CA VAL A 53 -4.82 -8.76 6.54
C VAL A 53 -5.08 -7.70 7.61
N LEU A 54 -5.87 -8.05 8.62
CA LEU A 54 -6.07 -7.28 9.85
C LEU A 54 -5.30 -7.96 10.99
N ASN A 55 -4.32 -7.28 11.56
CA ASN A 55 -3.71 -7.70 12.82
C ASN A 55 -4.74 -7.53 13.94
N LEU A 56 -5.12 -8.62 14.59
CA LEU A 56 -6.18 -8.63 15.61
C LEU A 56 -5.74 -8.01 16.94
N THR A 57 -4.43 -7.92 17.20
CA THR A 57 -3.87 -7.32 18.42
C THR A 57 -3.93 -5.80 18.36
N ASN A 58 -3.53 -5.20 17.24
CA ASN A 58 -3.42 -3.73 17.11
C ASN A 58 -4.41 -3.12 16.11
N GLN A 59 -5.28 -3.92 15.51
CA GLN A 59 -6.29 -3.49 14.54
C GLN A 59 -5.70 -2.78 13.30
N ARG A 60 -4.42 -3.03 12.99
CA ARG A 60 -3.76 -2.50 11.79
C ARG A 60 -4.00 -3.41 10.61
N GLN A 61 -4.36 -2.81 9.48
CA GLN A 61 -4.43 -3.49 8.20
C GLN A 61 -3.06 -3.48 7.52
N SER A 62 -2.72 -4.52 6.78
CA SER A 62 -1.45 -4.61 6.05
C SER A 62 -1.63 -5.40 4.76
N ILE A 63 -0.85 -5.05 3.74
CA ILE A 63 -0.79 -5.79 2.49
C ILE A 63 0.43 -6.70 2.50
N LEU A 64 0.20 -7.98 2.29
CA LEU A 64 1.21 -9.02 2.16
C LEU A 64 1.25 -9.44 0.68
N ALA A 65 2.39 -9.23 0.02
CA ALA A 65 2.54 -9.56 -1.40
C ALA A 65 3.63 -10.60 -1.63
N ALA A 66 3.33 -11.64 -2.40
CA ALA A 66 4.23 -12.75 -2.67
C ALA A 66 5.60 -12.30 -3.21
N ARG A 67 5.60 -11.40 -4.22
CA ARG A 67 6.81 -10.80 -4.78
C ARG A 67 7.66 -10.12 -3.71
N GLY A 68 7.03 -9.34 -2.82
CA GLY A 68 7.71 -8.67 -1.71
C GLY A 68 8.31 -9.65 -0.69
N PHE A 69 7.56 -10.71 -0.35
CA PHE A 69 8.04 -11.78 0.55
C PHE A 69 9.28 -12.49 -0.02
N LYS A 70 9.23 -12.86 -1.31
CA LYS A 70 10.32 -13.57 -1.99
C LYS A 70 11.56 -12.69 -2.13
N ASN A 71 11.40 -11.44 -2.58
CA ASN A 71 12.52 -10.51 -2.78
C ASN A 71 13.23 -10.15 -1.46
N GLY A 72 12.46 -9.94 -0.39
CA GLY A 72 13.03 -9.70 0.95
C GLY A 72 13.51 -10.96 1.68
N LYS A 73 13.41 -12.14 1.04
CA LYS A 73 13.73 -13.46 1.62
C LYS A 73 13.03 -13.72 2.97
N HIS A 74 11.81 -13.19 3.12
CA HIS A 74 11.02 -13.30 4.33
C HIS A 74 10.39 -14.68 4.44
N ARG A 75 10.48 -15.27 5.63
CA ARG A 75 9.87 -16.58 5.94
C ARG A 75 8.58 -16.46 6.76
N THR A 76 8.41 -15.34 7.47
CA THR A 76 7.27 -15.07 8.35
C THR A 76 6.72 -13.67 8.14
N ILE A 77 5.47 -13.47 8.51
CA ILE A 77 4.79 -12.18 8.40
C ILE A 77 5.44 -11.16 9.31
N SER A 78 5.84 -11.54 10.53
CA SER A 78 6.55 -10.63 11.42
C SER A 78 7.84 -10.09 10.79
N SER A 79 8.59 -10.92 10.05
CA SER A 79 9.79 -10.46 9.35
C SER A 79 9.47 -9.48 8.22
N TYR A 80 8.44 -9.76 7.44
CA TYR A 80 7.96 -8.89 6.36
C TYR A 80 7.43 -7.55 6.90
N LEU A 81 6.57 -7.61 7.93
CA LEU A 81 5.99 -6.43 8.55
C LEU A 81 7.02 -5.61 9.32
N THR A 82 8.09 -6.19 9.86
CA THR A 82 9.13 -5.42 10.56
C THR A 82 9.92 -4.55 9.57
N GLN A 83 10.20 -5.06 8.38
CA GLN A 83 10.79 -4.27 7.30
C GLN A 83 9.80 -3.24 6.74
N ASN A 84 8.55 -3.64 6.55
CA ASN A 84 7.48 -2.77 6.02
C ASN A 84 6.80 -1.90 7.09
N LYS A 85 7.20 -1.96 8.36
CA LYS A 85 6.62 -1.16 9.47
C LYS A 85 6.84 0.34 9.25
N ARG A 86 7.83 0.71 8.43
CA ARG A 86 8.01 2.09 7.93
C ARG A 86 6.84 2.59 7.06
N LEU A 87 5.99 1.69 6.56
CA LEU A 87 4.89 1.96 5.61
C LEU A 87 3.49 1.70 6.18
N SER A 88 3.37 1.14 7.40
CA SER A 88 2.08 0.77 8.00
C SER A 88 1.36 1.99 8.58
N THR A 89 0.41 2.54 7.84
CA THR A 89 -0.49 3.62 8.26
C THR A 89 -1.52 3.16 9.29
N ARG A 90 -1.30 3.53 10.55
CA ARG A 90 -2.33 4.05 11.48
C ARG A 90 -1.60 4.72 12.63
N ASP A 91 -1.87 6.02 12.80
CA ASP A 91 -1.14 7.03 13.59
C ASP A 91 0.16 7.57 12.98
N SER A 92 0.33 7.55 11.64
CA SER A 92 1.28 8.51 11.07
C SER A 92 0.65 9.90 11.22
N GLU A 93 1.28 10.76 12.00
CA GLU A 93 1.08 12.20 11.91
C GLU A 93 0.98 12.58 10.44
N ALA A 94 0.03 13.47 10.13
CA ALA A 94 -0.17 13.90 8.77
C ALA A 94 1.18 14.43 8.21
N LEU A 95 1.60 13.85 7.08
CA LEU A 95 2.96 14.00 6.58
C LEU A 95 3.21 15.41 6.06
N LEU A 96 4.40 15.94 6.29
CA LEU A 96 4.93 17.12 5.62
C LEU A 96 5.63 16.73 4.31
N LEU A 97 5.91 17.70 3.43
CA LEU A 97 6.52 17.46 2.10
C LEU A 97 7.76 16.54 2.12
N PRO A 98 8.75 16.70 3.02
CA PRO A 98 9.92 15.82 3.03
C PRO A 98 9.58 14.36 3.38
N GLN A 99 8.60 14.16 4.26
CA GLN A 99 8.18 12.82 4.68
C GLN A 99 7.35 12.13 3.60
N LEU A 100 6.59 12.89 2.81
CA LEU A 100 5.86 12.37 1.66
C LEU A 100 6.78 11.74 0.62
N LYS A 101 7.95 12.35 0.36
CA LYS A 101 8.94 11.79 -0.55
C LYS A 101 9.36 10.38 -0.13
N ASP A 102 9.76 10.20 1.12
CA ASP A 102 10.23 8.91 1.63
C ASP A 102 9.09 7.88 1.66
N TYR A 103 7.88 8.29 2.04
CA TYR A 103 6.71 7.43 2.07
C TYR A 103 6.29 6.95 0.67
N LEU A 104 6.20 7.88 -0.29
CA LEU A 104 5.73 7.58 -1.65
C LEU A 104 6.80 6.90 -2.52
N SER A 105 8.07 6.91 -2.13
CA SER A 105 9.16 6.24 -2.86
C SER A 105 9.19 4.72 -2.64
N ASN A 106 8.03 4.06 -2.73
CA ASN A 106 7.85 2.63 -2.47
C ASN A 106 6.90 1.98 -3.48
N THR A 107 6.82 0.66 -3.44
CA THR A 107 5.80 -0.10 -4.18
C THR A 107 4.50 -0.16 -3.39
N PHE A 108 3.41 0.21 -4.04
CA PHE A 108 2.06 0.14 -3.52
C PHE A 108 1.25 -0.86 -4.34
N TYR A 109 0.55 -1.75 -3.64
CA TYR A 109 -0.39 -2.68 -4.24
C TYR A 109 -1.79 -2.08 -4.14
N LEU A 110 -2.34 -1.68 -5.29
CA LEU A 110 -3.62 -0.99 -5.36
C LEU A 110 -4.75 -2.01 -5.47
N ILE A 111 -5.48 -2.21 -4.37
CA ILE A 111 -6.65 -3.11 -4.29
C ILE A 111 -7.95 -2.30 -4.40
N ASP A 112 -8.01 -1.17 -3.69
CA ASP A 112 -9.15 -0.27 -3.63
C ASP A 112 -8.68 1.17 -3.83
N SER A 113 -8.07 1.75 -2.80
CA SER A 113 -7.48 3.07 -2.81
C SER A 113 -6.37 3.16 -1.76
N ILE A 114 -5.40 4.02 -2.01
CA ILE A 114 -4.35 4.36 -1.07
C ILE A 114 -4.66 5.76 -0.57
N CYS A 115 -4.98 5.89 0.72
CA CYS A 115 -5.20 7.17 1.36
C CYS A 115 -3.90 7.70 1.95
N VAL A 116 -3.41 8.80 1.41
CA VAL A 116 -2.19 9.47 1.85
C VAL A 116 -2.58 10.69 2.69
N LYS A 117 -2.29 10.64 3.98
CA LYS A 117 -2.58 11.75 4.91
C LYS A 117 -1.45 12.77 4.92
N THR A 118 -1.77 14.05 4.81
CA THR A 118 -0.78 15.13 4.77
C THR A 118 -1.29 16.41 5.43
N LEU A 119 -0.36 17.19 5.99
CA LEU A 119 -0.60 18.56 6.47
C LEU A 119 -0.34 19.61 5.38
N VAL A 120 0.14 19.18 4.22
CA VAL A 120 0.36 20.09 3.09
C VAL A 120 -1.00 20.62 2.63
N PRO A 121 -1.16 21.93 2.40
CA PRO A 121 -2.42 22.52 1.97
C PRO A 121 -2.99 21.83 0.73
N MET A 122 -4.30 21.62 0.71
CA MET A 122 -5.00 20.99 -0.40
C MET A 122 -6.34 21.67 -0.63
N ASP A 123 -6.49 22.31 -1.79
CA ASP A 123 -7.69 23.01 -2.21
C ASP A 123 -7.72 23.13 -3.74
N TYR A 124 -8.48 24.09 -4.27
CA TYR A 124 -8.55 24.33 -5.70
C TYR A 124 -7.20 24.79 -6.30
N ASN A 125 -6.45 25.63 -5.58
CA ASN A 125 -5.17 26.21 -5.98
C ASN A 125 -3.97 25.36 -5.57
N HIS A 126 -4.10 24.51 -4.55
CA HIS A 126 -3.04 23.66 -4.02
C HIS A 126 -3.41 22.19 -4.19
N PHE A 127 -2.68 21.42 -5.00
CA PHE A 127 -3.04 20.02 -5.21
C PHE A 127 -1.86 19.13 -5.59
N PHE A 128 -2.01 17.85 -5.27
CA PHE A 128 -1.13 16.81 -5.77
C PHE A 128 -1.60 16.29 -7.12
N TYR A 129 -0.66 15.95 -7.98
CA TYR A 129 -0.93 15.26 -9.23
C TYR A 129 0.12 14.18 -9.48
N ALA A 130 -0.27 13.20 -10.29
CA ALA A 130 0.50 12.04 -10.66
C ALA A 130 0.76 12.05 -12.17
N ASP A 131 2.00 11.80 -12.56
CA ASP A 131 2.39 11.57 -13.95
C ASP A 131 2.82 10.12 -14.14
N TYR A 132 2.38 9.49 -15.22
CA TYR A 132 2.82 8.16 -15.61
C TYR A 132 2.80 8.00 -17.13
N HIS A 133 3.52 7.00 -17.64
CA HIS A 133 3.59 6.76 -19.08
C HIS A 133 2.54 5.73 -19.52
N TYR A 134 1.80 6.03 -20.57
CA TYR A 134 0.89 5.10 -21.22
C TYR A 134 0.97 5.26 -22.73
N LYS A 135 1.25 4.15 -23.43
CA LYS A 135 1.36 4.11 -24.91
C LYS A 135 2.30 5.17 -25.52
N GLY A 136 3.35 5.54 -24.78
CA GLY A 136 4.35 6.53 -25.22
C GLY A 136 4.02 7.98 -24.88
N GLU A 137 2.87 8.23 -24.27
CA GLU A 137 2.45 9.55 -23.79
C GLU A 137 2.58 9.66 -22.27
N VAL A 138 2.77 10.88 -21.78
CA VAL A 138 2.71 11.19 -20.35
C VAL A 138 1.28 11.56 -20.01
N ILE A 139 0.69 10.82 -19.07
CA ILE A 139 -0.65 11.05 -18.58
C ILE A 139 -0.56 11.83 -17.27
N HIS A 140 -1.22 12.98 -17.21
CA HIS A 140 -1.28 13.85 -16.05
C HIS A 140 -2.60 13.64 -15.30
N LYS A 141 -2.55 13.29 -14.01
CA LYS A 141 -3.73 13.03 -13.18
C LYS A 141 -3.69 13.83 -11.89
N ARG A 142 -4.63 14.77 -11.74
CA ARG A 142 -4.90 15.38 -10.44
C ARG A 142 -5.43 14.32 -9.49
N LEU A 143 -4.84 14.23 -8.30
CA LEU A 143 -5.24 13.24 -7.30
C LEU A 143 -6.48 13.72 -6.54
N PRO A 144 -7.49 12.86 -6.30
CA PRO A 144 -8.68 13.23 -5.54
C PRO A 144 -8.34 13.70 -4.12
N ILE A 145 -8.93 14.83 -3.72
CA ILE A 145 -8.72 15.44 -2.40
C ILE A 145 -9.65 14.76 -1.38
N THR A 146 -9.13 14.50 -0.19
CA THR A 146 -9.90 14.08 0.99
C THR A 146 -9.81 15.13 2.09
N SER A 147 -10.55 14.94 3.18
CA SER A 147 -10.51 15.85 4.33
C SER A 147 -9.15 15.95 5.02
N ASN A 148 -8.23 15.01 4.78
CA ASN A 148 -6.92 14.98 5.44
C ASN A 148 -5.76 14.60 4.51
N GLY A 149 -5.93 14.77 3.20
CA GLY A 149 -4.90 14.50 2.21
C GLY A 149 -5.47 14.14 0.84
N PHE A 150 -4.97 13.07 0.23
CA PHE A 150 -5.39 12.66 -1.11
C PHE A 150 -5.52 11.14 -1.26
N LEU A 151 -6.22 10.74 -2.33
CA LEU A 151 -6.36 9.34 -2.73
C LEU A 151 -5.51 9.05 -3.97
N ILE A 152 -5.02 7.82 -4.01
CA ILE A 152 -4.54 7.18 -5.22
C ILE A 152 -5.43 5.95 -5.42
N ASP A 153 -6.22 5.93 -6.47
CA ASP A 153 -7.19 4.89 -6.77
C ASP A 153 -7.20 4.54 -8.27
N PHE A 154 -8.14 3.69 -8.68
CA PHE A 154 -8.25 3.29 -10.08
C PHE A 154 -8.66 4.41 -11.05
N SER A 155 -9.00 5.62 -10.56
CA SER A 155 -9.19 6.79 -11.44
C SER A 155 -7.92 7.19 -12.18
N LEU A 156 -6.75 6.75 -11.72
CA LEU A 156 -5.50 6.86 -12.47
C LEU A 156 -5.66 6.29 -13.89
N TYR A 157 -6.41 5.19 -14.04
CA TYR A 157 -6.61 4.46 -15.30
C TYR A 157 -7.87 4.93 -16.06
N ILE A 158 -8.28 6.19 -15.91
CA ILE A 158 -9.35 6.80 -16.71
C ILE A 158 -8.76 7.96 -17.49
N ILE A 159 -8.70 7.90 -18.82
CA ILE A 159 -8.13 8.93 -19.70
C ILE A 159 -9.25 9.52 -20.54
N ASP A 160 -9.43 10.83 -20.48
CA ASP A 160 -10.49 11.56 -21.21
C ASP A 160 -11.92 11.01 -21.01
N GLY A 161 -12.17 10.41 -19.84
CA GLY A 161 -13.45 9.79 -19.47
C GLY A 161 -13.53 8.29 -19.75
N ASP A 162 -12.60 7.74 -20.52
CA ASP A 162 -12.56 6.33 -20.87
C ASP A 162 -11.64 5.54 -19.92
N SER A 163 -12.17 4.45 -19.37
CA SER A 163 -11.39 3.54 -18.54
C SER A 163 -10.48 2.67 -19.42
N ILE A 164 -9.20 2.61 -19.04
CA ILE A 164 -8.22 1.70 -19.61
C ILE A 164 -7.95 0.53 -18.66
N PRO A 165 -7.54 -0.65 -19.18
CA PRO A 165 -7.14 -1.75 -18.33
C PRO A 165 -6.02 -1.34 -17.35
N PRO A 166 -6.14 -1.61 -16.05
CA PRO A 166 -5.10 -1.33 -15.09
C PRO A 166 -3.78 -2.04 -15.46
N PHE A 167 -2.66 -1.36 -15.23
CA PHE A 167 -1.33 -1.92 -15.51
C PHE A 167 -0.31 -1.49 -14.45
N GLU A 168 0.70 -2.33 -14.25
CA GLU A 168 1.83 -2.05 -13.35
C GLU A 168 2.66 -0.90 -13.93
N THR A 169 2.89 0.17 -13.16
CA THR A 169 3.59 1.38 -13.64
C THR A 169 4.36 2.11 -12.55
N ASN A 170 5.43 2.81 -12.95
CA ASN A 170 6.02 3.87 -12.15
C ASN A 170 5.16 5.13 -12.25
N VAL A 171 5.09 5.86 -11.14
CA VAL A 171 4.32 7.09 -11.02
C VAL A 171 5.20 8.15 -10.40
N ASP A 172 5.22 9.32 -11.02
CA ASP A 172 5.86 10.51 -10.48
C ASP A 172 4.78 11.34 -9.77
N ILE A 173 5.07 11.77 -8.55
CA ILE A 173 4.15 12.57 -7.74
C ILE A 173 4.71 13.97 -7.58
N PHE A 174 3.84 14.94 -7.82
CA PHE A 174 4.14 16.36 -7.73
C PHE A 174 3.12 17.05 -6.84
N TYR A 175 3.53 18.18 -6.27
CA TYR A 175 2.65 19.14 -5.64
C TYR A 175 2.67 20.44 -6.44
N TYR A 176 1.50 20.99 -6.74
CA TYR A 176 1.34 22.23 -7.49
C TYR A 176 0.75 23.33 -6.60
N ASP A 177 1.44 24.46 -6.54
CA ASP A 177 0.95 25.72 -5.95
C ASP A 177 0.59 26.68 -7.10
N LYS A 178 -0.71 26.76 -7.41
CA LYS A 178 -1.23 27.61 -8.49
C LYS A 178 -1.05 29.09 -8.22
N LEU A 179 -1.00 29.52 -6.96
CA LEU A 179 -0.85 30.93 -6.62
C LEU A 179 0.56 31.44 -6.94
N LYS A 180 1.55 30.56 -6.85
CA LYS A 180 2.95 30.84 -7.18
C LYS A 180 3.39 30.33 -8.55
N GLU A 181 2.53 29.59 -9.24
CA GLU A 181 2.85 28.84 -10.45
C GLU A 181 4.06 27.90 -10.24
N GLU A 182 4.14 27.29 -9.06
CA GLU A 182 5.27 26.46 -8.63
C GLU A 182 4.92 24.97 -8.65
N VAL A 183 5.79 24.16 -9.25
CA VAL A 183 5.74 22.70 -9.21
C VAL A 183 6.85 22.19 -8.29
N ILE A 184 6.47 21.44 -7.26
CA ILE A 184 7.38 20.81 -6.32
C ILE A 184 7.37 19.29 -6.58
N PRO A 185 8.47 18.70 -7.07
CA PRO A 185 8.55 17.25 -7.23
C PRO A 185 8.64 16.57 -5.87
N ILE A 186 7.77 15.59 -5.63
CA ILE A 186 7.73 14.82 -4.37
C ILE A 186 8.55 13.55 -4.53
N THR A 187 8.23 12.73 -5.53
CA THR A 187 9.00 11.52 -5.84
C THR A 187 8.82 11.11 -7.30
N ASN A 188 9.81 10.43 -7.85
CA ASN A 188 9.76 9.72 -9.14
C ASN A 188 10.03 8.21 -8.98
N LYS A 189 9.80 7.70 -7.76
CA LYS A 189 10.10 6.31 -7.37
C LYS A 189 8.87 5.59 -6.85
N MET A 190 7.70 6.19 -6.98
CA MET A 190 6.48 5.49 -6.62
C MET A 190 6.21 4.42 -7.68
N HIS A 191 5.87 3.23 -7.24
CA HIS A 191 5.56 2.12 -8.13
C HIS A 191 4.21 1.54 -7.74
N ILE A 192 3.28 1.45 -8.69
CA ILE A 192 1.93 0.95 -8.44
C ILE A 192 1.75 -0.38 -9.14
N VAL A 193 1.29 -1.38 -8.38
CA VAL A 193 0.87 -2.69 -8.86
C VAL A 193 -0.64 -2.80 -8.63
N PRO A 194 -1.48 -2.65 -9.66
CA PRO A 194 -2.91 -2.90 -9.51
C PRO A 194 -3.15 -4.40 -9.22
N ILE A 195 -4.05 -4.68 -8.29
CA ILE A 195 -4.46 -6.02 -7.90
C ILE A 195 -5.92 -6.21 -8.29
N GLU A 196 -6.13 -7.11 -9.25
CA GLU A 196 -7.43 -7.63 -9.68
C GLU A 196 -7.78 -8.91 -8.90
#